data_AF-A0A8J6ZBP7-F1
#
_entry.id   AF-A0A8J6ZBP7-F1
#
_cell.length_a   1.000
_cell.length_b   1.000
_cell.length_c   1.000
_cell.angle_alpha   90.00
_cell.angle_beta   90.00
_cell.angle_gamma   90.00
#
_symmetry.space_group_name_H-M   'P 1'
#
loop_
_entity.id
_entity.type
_entity.pdbx_description
1 polymer ?
#
loop_
_entity_poly.entity_id
_entity_poly.type
_entity_poly.pdbx_seq_one_letter_code
_entity_poly.pdbx_strand_id
1 'polypeptide(L)' 'MSTEFLPHILAYSASYLSPIFIPIIGWVLPIATFAFLLVYIEREDIA' A
#
# COMPACT_ATOMS: atom_id res chain seq x y z
N MET A 1 -16.31 21.49 22.23
CA MET A 1 -16.65 20.04 22.21
C MET A 1 -17.08 19.54 20.83
N SER A 2 -17.61 20.39 19.93
CA SER A 2 -18.00 20.01 18.55
C SER A 2 -16.86 19.99 17.53
N THR A 3 -15.74 20.66 17.81
CA THR A 3 -14.57 20.76 16.89
C THR A 3 -13.77 19.46 16.77
N GLU A 4 -13.87 18.57 17.75
CA GLU A 4 -13.24 17.24 17.77
C GLU A 4 -14.09 16.17 17.05
N PHE A 5 -15.39 16.44 16.87
CA PHE A 5 -16.36 15.47 16.36
C PHE A 5 -16.25 15.26 14.84
N LEU A 6 -16.04 16.35 14.11
CA LEU A 6 -15.90 16.36 12.64
C LEU A 6 -14.68 15.56 12.15
N PRO A 7 -13.46 15.76 12.68
CA PRO A 7 -12.30 14.95 12.29
C PRO A 7 -12.47 13.47 12.67
N HIS A 8 -13.19 13.15 13.74
CA HIS A 8 -13.42 11.76 14.15
C HIS A 8 -14.34 11.00 13.18
N ILE A 9 -15.40 11.64 12.67
CA ILE A 9 -16.28 11.06 11.65
C ILE A 9 -15.55 10.86 10.33
N LEU A 10 -14.75 11.85 9.91
CA LEU A 10 -13.97 11.77 8.68
C LEU A 10 -12.87 10.70 8.75
N ALA A 11 -12.26 10.48 9.92
CA ALA A 11 -11.34 9.38 10.14
C ALA A 11 -12.06 8.02 10.14
N TYR A 12 -13.24 7.95 10.75
CA TYR A 12 -14.06 6.73 10.76
C TYR A 12 -14.55 6.34 9.36
N SER A 13 -14.96 7.31 8.54
CA SER A 13 -15.46 7.05 7.18
C SER A 13 -14.39 6.41 6.28
N ALA A 14 -13.10 6.65 6.56
CA ALA A 14 -11.96 6.08 5.83
C ALA A 14 -11.33 4.86 6.53
N SER A 15 -11.90 4.36 7.63
CA SER A 15 -11.33 3.25 8.42
C SER A 15 -11.18 1.95 7.62
N TYR A 16 -11.96 1.77 6.55
CA TYR A 16 -11.87 0.63 5.63
C TYR A 16 -10.59 0.63 4.77
N LEU A 17 -9.88 1.75 4.67
CA LEU A 17 -8.66 1.86 3.86
C LEU A 17 -7.47 1.14 4.50
N SER A 18 -7.34 1.19 5.83
CA SER A 18 -6.25 0.53 6.55
C SER A 18 -6.18 -0.98 6.32
N PRO A 19 -7.26 -1.78 6.46
CA PRO A 19 -7.21 -3.21 6.18
C PRO A 19 -6.99 -3.55 4.69
N ILE A 20 -7.08 -2.59 3.78
CA ILE A 20 -6.76 -2.77 2.35
C ILE A 20 -5.30 -2.43 2.07
N PHE A 21 -4.86 -1.22 2.45
CA PHE A 21 -3.53 -0.73 2.12
C PHE A 21 -2.42 -1.38 2.94
N ILE A 22 -2.68 -1.79 4.17
CA ILE A 22 -1.66 -2.48 4.98
C ILE A 22 -1.25 -3.81 4.31
N PRO A 23 -2.18 -4.70 3.91
CA PRO A 23 -1.81 -5.88 3.14
C PRO A 23 -1.16 -5.56 1.79
N ILE A 24 -1.64 -4.53 1.08
CA ILE A 24 -1.05 -4.17 -0.22
C ILE A 24 0.41 -3.73 -0.06
N ILE A 25 0.70 -2.80 0.85
CA ILE A 25 2.05 -2.26 1.05
C ILE A 25 2.96 -3.27 1.76
N GLY A 26 2.43 -4.08 2.67
CA GLY A 26 3.21 -5.08 3.40
C GLY A 26 3.52 -6.34 2.61
N TRP A 27 2.70 -6.69 1.62
CA TRP A 27 2.78 -7.98 0.92
C TRP A 27 2.77 -7.84 -0.59
N VAL A 28 1.67 -7.34 -1.17
CA VAL A 28 1.47 -7.35 -2.63
C VAL A 28 2.53 -6.52 -3.34
N LEU A 29 2.76 -5.30 -2.87
CA LEU A 29 3.70 -4.37 -3.47
C LEU A 29 5.15 -4.86 -3.34
N PRO A 30 5.64 -5.33 -2.16
CA PRO A 30 6.97 -5.93 -2.06
C PRO A 30 7.15 -7.16 -2.94
N ILE A 31 6.17 -8.08 -2.97
CA ILE A 31 6.23 -9.28 -3.81
C ILE A 31 6.37 -8.91 -5.29
N ALA A 32 5.49 -8.04 -5.78
CA ALA A 32 5.51 -7.61 -7.18
C ALA A 32 6.81 -6.87 -7.53
N THR A 33 7.26 -5.98 -6.64
CA THR A 33 8.46 -5.17 -6.85
C THR A 33 9.71 -6.04 -6.86
N PHE A 34 9.87 -6.93 -5.87
CA PHE A 34 11.04 -7.81 -5.79
C PHE A 34 11.04 -8.84 -6.91
N ALA A 35 9.90 -9.39 -7.31
CA ALA A 35 9.83 -10.28 -8.46
C ALA A 35 10.22 -9.56 -9.76
N PHE A 36 9.71 -8.35 -9.98
CA PHE A 36 10.07 -7.53 -11.14
C PHE A 36 11.56 -7.19 -11.15
N LEU A 37 12.09 -6.72 -10.02
CA LEU A 37 13.51 -6.36 -9.89
C LEU A 37 14.40 -7.58 -10.05
N LEU A 38 14.01 -8.75 -9.53
CA LEU A 38 14.73 -10.00 -9.72
C LEU A 38 14.83 -10.34 -11.21
N VAL A 39 13.71 -10.32 -11.93
CA VAL A 39 13.74 -10.52 -13.39
C VAL A 39 14.62 -9.47 -14.05
N TYR A 40 14.53 -8.20 -13.65
CA TYR A 40 15.34 -7.13 -14.23
C TYR A 40 16.85 -7.35 -14.05
N ILE A 41 17.32 -7.79 -12.88
CA ILE A 41 18.75 -8.00 -12.63
C ILE A 41 19.29 -9.30 -13.27
N GLU A 42 18.45 -10.32 -13.40
CA GLU A 42 18.80 -11.60 -14.02
C GLU A 42 18.69 -11.57 -15.55
N ARG A 43 18.23 -10.47 -16.14
CA ARG A 43 18.20 -10.33 -17.59
C ARG A 43 19.61 -10.20 -18.14
N GLU A 44 20.06 -11.25 -18.81
CA GLU A 44 21.34 -11.30 -19.54
C GLU A 44 21.35 -10.45 -20.83
N ASP A 45 20.16 -10.11 -21.36
CA ASP A 45 19.98 -9.26 -22.54
C ASP A 45 19.42 -7.87 -22.18
N ILE A 46 20.27 -6.86 -22.35
CA ILE A 46 19.85 -5.47 -22.59
C ILE A 46 19.67 -5.36 -24.12
N ALA A 47 18.41 -5.38 -24.56
CA ALA A 47 18.07 -5.04 -25.95
C ALA A 47 18.47 -3.59 -26.27
#